data_AF-A0A955T2T5-F1
#
_entry.id   AF-A0A955T2T5-F1
#
_cell.length_a   1.000
_cell.length_b   1.000
_cell.length_c   1.000
_cell.angle_alpha   90.00
_cell.angle_beta   90.00
_cell.angle_gamma   90.00
#
_symmetry.space_group_name_H-M   'P 1'
#
loop_
_entity.id
_entity.type
_entity.pdbx_description
1 polymer ?
#
loop_
_entity_poly.entity_id
_entity_poly.type
_entity_poly.pdbx_seq_one_letter_code
_entity_poly.pdbx_strand_id
1 'polypeptide(L)'
;TPEGPNIGLISSLSTYARINDVGFIETPYRRVENGNVSDDILYLEALDEDACVIAQANAPIDDNGRFKEDLVSVRSRGEFTKVNPETIDYMDVSPKQLVSISASLIPFLEHDDANRALMGSNMQRQAVPLLRAEAPLVGTGIESKAAQDSGIVVRARRAGKVIRVTADRIDVQPEIKSKDYWWDWDEYDFTSSQAIDFLEGIDVYRLSKFLRSNQNTMVNQKPVVRVGDRVEVGDVLADGPATDCGELALGKNVIVAFMSWEGYNFEDAILVSERMIRDQVFTSIHIEEAKVEARDTKLGEEEITRDIPNVGEEALKNLDESGIIRIGAPVKPGDILVGKISPKGKVQTSNVEKLLRAIFGKRAEDVRDISLRASPGTQGTVVDVKVFSRKTRGSSGSRQEEEQTINRLNRERDSLLERLHTQWEDAIREFIDGETLTADLAHPESGSIVLKGGTELTDSQMKKLEGIQLADAEIPLEKEGDLRRLNRQFHHRREEIDQEYDKQIDYIKTGDNLPPGVIKMVKVYIAKTKKLSVGDKMAGRHGNKGVVSRVLPMEDMPHLEDGTPVDIVLNPLGVPS
;
A
#
# COMPACT_ATOMS: atom_id res chain seq x y z
N THR A 1 -5.81 -18.35 -13.73
CA THR A 1 -5.27 -19.59 -13.14
C THR A 1 -3.75 -19.60 -13.21
N PRO A 2 -3.03 -20.21 -12.26
CA PRO A 2 -1.61 -20.50 -12.43
C PRO A 2 -1.38 -21.57 -13.51
N GLU A 3 -0.19 -21.56 -14.09
CA GLU A 3 0.33 -22.65 -14.92
C GLU A 3 0.86 -23.79 -14.03
N GLY A 4 0.84 -25.03 -14.53
CA GLY A 4 1.41 -26.19 -13.85
C GLY A 4 0.39 -27.02 -13.04
N PRO A 5 0.79 -27.63 -11.91
CA PRO A 5 0.01 -28.67 -11.24
C PRO A 5 -1.33 -28.17 -10.66
N ASN A 6 -1.46 -26.86 -10.45
CA ASN A 6 -2.65 -26.24 -9.85
C ASN A 6 -3.58 -25.60 -10.90
N ILE A 7 -3.42 -25.96 -12.18
CA ILE A 7 -4.28 -25.44 -13.24
C ILE A 7 -5.75 -25.80 -12.97
N GLY A 8 -6.64 -24.81 -13.06
CA GLY A 8 -8.07 -24.97 -12.80
C GLY A 8 -8.48 -25.05 -11.32
N LEU A 9 -7.53 -25.26 -10.40
CA LEU A 9 -7.80 -25.26 -8.95
C LEU A 9 -7.84 -23.85 -8.36
N ILE A 10 -7.09 -22.92 -8.97
CA ILE A 10 -7.05 -21.53 -8.54
C ILE A 10 -7.51 -20.65 -9.70
N SER A 11 -8.63 -19.98 -9.51
CA SER A 11 -9.20 -19.05 -10.49
C SER A 11 -9.26 -17.64 -9.89
N SER A 12 -9.35 -16.65 -10.77
CA SER A 12 -9.53 -15.25 -10.39
C SER A 12 -10.97 -14.86 -10.68
N LEU A 13 -11.56 -14.06 -9.81
CA LEU A 13 -12.90 -13.51 -10.03
C LEU A 13 -12.90 -12.62 -11.28
N SER A 14 -13.97 -12.69 -12.05
CA SER A 14 -14.17 -11.84 -13.22
C SER A 14 -14.48 -10.39 -12.81
N THR A 15 -14.26 -9.44 -13.73
CA THR A 15 -14.26 -7.99 -13.43
C THR A 15 -15.53 -7.48 -12.75
N TYR A 16 -16.71 -8.00 -13.11
CA TYR A 16 -18.00 -7.56 -12.54
C TYR A 16 -18.69 -8.62 -11.67
N ALA A 17 -18.06 -9.78 -11.47
CA ALA A 17 -18.65 -10.83 -10.66
C ALA A 17 -18.61 -10.45 -9.18
N ARG A 18 -19.65 -10.83 -8.44
CA ARG A 18 -19.75 -10.60 -6.99
C ARG A 18 -20.20 -11.86 -6.27
N ILE A 19 -20.01 -11.88 -4.95
CA ILE A 19 -20.53 -12.94 -4.08
C ILE A 19 -21.77 -12.41 -3.39
N ASN A 20 -22.88 -13.15 -3.44
CA ASN A 20 -24.12 -12.77 -2.77
C ASN A 20 -24.13 -13.16 -1.29
N ASP A 21 -25.19 -12.77 -0.57
CA ASP A 21 -25.33 -12.97 0.88
C ASP A 21 -25.27 -14.45 1.30
N VAL A 22 -25.57 -15.38 0.38
CA VAL A 22 -25.57 -16.83 0.61
C VAL A 22 -24.22 -17.46 0.24
N GLY A 23 -23.35 -16.74 -0.47
CA GLY A 23 -22.02 -17.19 -0.87
C GLY A 23 -21.92 -17.70 -2.31
N PHE A 24 -22.94 -17.52 -3.15
CA PHE A 24 -22.88 -17.86 -4.57
C PHE A 24 -22.32 -16.71 -5.41
N ILE A 25 -21.71 -17.06 -6.54
CA ILE A 25 -21.18 -16.09 -7.50
C ILE A 25 -22.31 -15.66 -8.43
N GLU A 26 -22.48 -14.34 -8.55
CA GLU A 26 -23.44 -13.71 -9.46
C GLU A 26 -22.73 -12.81 -10.47
N THR A 27 -23.31 -12.69 -11.66
CA THR A 27 -22.84 -11.81 -12.74
C THR A 27 -23.96 -10.86 -13.16
N PRO A 28 -23.67 -9.59 -13.48
CA PRO A 28 -24.69 -8.63 -13.90
C PRO A 28 -25.07 -8.82 -15.37
N TYR A 29 -26.36 -8.63 -15.65
CA TYR A 29 -26.95 -8.63 -16.99
C TYR A 29 -27.94 -7.48 -17.14
N ARG A 30 -28.07 -6.95 -18.37
CA ARG A 30 -29.10 -5.97 -18.74
C ARG A 30 -30.39 -6.70 -19.09
N ARG A 31 -31.50 -6.26 -18.51
CA ARG A 31 -32.82 -6.85 -18.80
C ARG A 31 -33.30 -6.46 -20.20
N VAL A 32 -33.85 -7.42 -20.94
CA VAL A 32 -34.45 -7.21 -22.27
C VAL A 32 -35.95 -7.45 -22.18
N GLU A 33 -36.74 -6.50 -22.65
CA GLU A 33 -38.21 -6.62 -22.69
C GLU A 33 -38.72 -6.40 -24.11
N ASN A 34 -39.39 -7.40 -24.69
CA ASN A 34 -39.96 -7.35 -26.05
C ASN A 34 -38.93 -6.88 -27.11
N GLY A 35 -37.70 -7.38 -27.03
CA GLY A 35 -36.60 -7.02 -27.94
C GLY A 35 -35.98 -5.63 -27.70
N ASN A 36 -36.32 -4.96 -26.61
CA ASN A 36 -35.70 -3.70 -26.19
C ASN A 36 -34.79 -3.91 -24.98
N VAL A 37 -33.51 -3.54 -25.11
CA VAL A 37 -32.52 -3.65 -24.03
C VAL A 37 -32.66 -2.46 -23.09
N SER A 38 -32.92 -2.72 -21.81
CA SER A 38 -33.01 -1.70 -20.78
C SER A 38 -31.66 -1.43 -20.10
N ASP A 39 -31.59 -0.34 -19.34
CA ASP A 39 -30.44 -0.02 -18.48
C ASP A 39 -30.60 -0.59 -17.06
N ASP A 40 -31.65 -1.37 -16.81
CA ASP A 40 -31.85 -2.08 -15.54
C ASP A 40 -30.91 -3.29 -15.48
N ILE A 41 -30.08 -3.33 -14.43
CA ILE A 41 -29.05 -4.35 -14.23
C ILE A 41 -29.52 -5.32 -13.16
N LEU A 42 -29.67 -6.58 -13.55
CA LEU A 42 -29.98 -7.67 -12.63
C LEU A 42 -28.77 -8.60 -12.50
N TYR A 43 -28.44 -8.96 -11.27
CA TYR A 43 -27.44 -9.97 -11.00
C TYR A 43 -28.10 -11.34 -10.95
N LEU A 44 -27.57 -12.28 -11.72
CA LEU A 44 -28.08 -13.65 -11.79
C LEU A 44 -27.05 -14.62 -11.22
N GLU A 45 -27.54 -15.59 -10.45
CA GLU A 45 -26.79 -16.78 -10.07
C GLU A 45 -26.68 -17.74 -11.25
N ALA A 46 -25.73 -18.68 -11.20
CA ALA A 46 -25.53 -19.67 -12.25
C ALA A 46 -26.78 -20.54 -12.54
N LEU A 47 -27.62 -20.80 -11.53
CA LEU A 47 -28.85 -21.59 -11.70
C LEU A 47 -29.95 -20.80 -12.43
N ASP A 48 -30.08 -19.51 -12.12
CA ASP A 48 -31.05 -18.63 -12.78
C ASP A 48 -30.62 -18.32 -14.22
N GLU A 49 -29.31 -18.14 -14.43
CA GLU A 49 -28.71 -17.94 -15.75
C GLU A 49 -29.04 -19.08 -16.73
N ASP A 50 -29.05 -20.32 -16.25
CA ASP A 50 -29.27 -21.52 -17.08
C ASP A 50 -30.69 -21.59 -17.67
N ALA A 51 -31.67 -20.92 -17.04
CA ALA A 51 -33.04 -20.85 -17.52
C ALA A 51 -33.27 -19.74 -18.55
N CYS A 52 -32.33 -18.80 -18.69
CA CYS A 52 -32.50 -17.57 -19.45
C CYS A 52 -31.81 -17.61 -20.83
N VAL A 53 -32.29 -16.80 -21.77
CA VAL A 53 -31.66 -16.58 -23.08
C VAL A 53 -30.87 -15.27 -23.06
N ILE A 54 -29.56 -15.36 -23.20
CA ILE A 54 -28.64 -14.23 -22.97
C ILE A 54 -27.92 -13.83 -24.26
N ALA A 55 -28.07 -12.57 -24.67
CA ALA A 55 -27.37 -11.99 -25.80
C ALA A 55 -25.95 -11.51 -25.44
N GLN A 56 -25.04 -11.57 -26.42
CA GLN A 56 -23.67 -11.08 -26.26
C GLN A 56 -23.62 -9.55 -26.17
N ALA A 57 -22.64 -9.02 -25.43
CA ALA A 57 -22.49 -7.58 -25.20
C ALA A 57 -22.21 -6.76 -26.48
N ASN A 58 -21.67 -7.39 -27.52
CA ASN A 58 -21.32 -6.76 -28.80
C ASN A 58 -22.45 -6.85 -29.85
N ALA A 59 -23.61 -7.38 -29.49
CA ALA A 59 -24.76 -7.42 -30.40
C ALA A 59 -25.18 -5.99 -30.80
N PRO A 60 -25.37 -5.70 -32.10
CA PRO A 60 -25.64 -4.34 -32.56
C PRO A 60 -27.05 -3.90 -32.15
N ILE A 61 -27.12 -2.83 -31.34
CA ILE A 61 -28.36 -2.16 -30.94
C ILE A 61 -28.50 -0.78 -31.61
N ASP A 62 -29.72 -0.26 -31.67
CA ASP A 62 -30.04 1.12 -32.07
C ASP A 62 -30.05 2.08 -30.87
N ASP A 63 -30.21 3.38 -31.14
CA ASP A 63 -30.22 4.43 -30.11
C ASP A 63 -31.41 4.31 -29.14
N ASN A 64 -32.43 3.53 -29.49
CA ASN A 64 -33.60 3.27 -28.66
C ASN A 64 -33.49 1.97 -27.85
N GLY A 65 -32.38 1.22 -27.99
CA GLY A 65 -32.11 -0.04 -27.28
C GLY A 65 -32.58 -1.31 -28.01
N ARG A 66 -33.08 -1.22 -29.24
CA ARG A 66 -33.54 -2.40 -30.01
C ARG A 66 -32.42 -3.06 -30.79
N PHE A 67 -32.47 -4.37 -30.92
CA PHE A 67 -31.55 -5.13 -31.76
C PHE A 67 -31.75 -4.78 -33.24
N LYS A 68 -30.65 -4.55 -33.96
CA LYS A 68 -30.67 -4.23 -35.40
C LYS A 68 -30.83 -5.45 -36.30
N GLU A 69 -30.51 -6.64 -35.79
CA GLU A 69 -30.55 -7.89 -36.51
C GLU A 69 -31.83 -8.67 -36.20
N ASP A 70 -32.40 -9.34 -37.21
CA ASP A 70 -33.58 -10.19 -37.04
C ASP A 70 -33.27 -11.46 -36.23
N LEU A 71 -32.03 -11.93 -36.28
CA LEU A 71 -31.56 -13.13 -35.57
C LEU A 71 -30.25 -12.82 -34.84
N VAL A 72 -30.31 -12.75 -33.52
CA VAL A 72 -29.19 -12.39 -32.64
C VAL A 72 -28.54 -13.65 -32.09
N SER A 73 -27.21 -13.67 -32.03
CA SER A 73 -26.45 -14.75 -31.40
C SER A 73 -26.60 -14.69 -29.87
N VAL A 74 -27.08 -15.78 -29.29
CA VAL A 74 -27.36 -15.90 -27.85
C VAL A 74 -26.74 -17.17 -27.28
N ARG A 75 -26.58 -17.19 -25.97
CA ARG A 75 -26.27 -18.37 -25.17
C ARG A 75 -27.50 -18.78 -24.37
N SER A 76 -27.84 -20.06 -24.42
CA SER A 76 -28.93 -20.66 -23.64
C SER A 76 -28.52 -22.06 -23.21
N ARG A 77 -28.56 -22.36 -21.91
CA ARG A 77 -28.16 -23.68 -21.33
C ARG A 77 -26.78 -24.17 -21.78
N GLY A 78 -25.83 -23.25 -21.90
CA GLY A 78 -24.46 -23.55 -22.36
C GLY A 78 -24.29 -23.75 -23.87
N GLU A 79 -25.35 -23.71 -24.67
CA GLU A 79 -25.28 -23.79 -26.13
C GLU A 79 -25.38 -22.41 -26.80
N PHE A 80 -24.70 -22.24 -27.93
CA PHE A 80 -24.76 -21.04 -28.76
C PHE A 80 -25.76 -21.24 -29.90
N THR A 81 -26.78 -20.39 -29.95
CA THR A 81 -27.81 -20.44 -30.99
C THR A 81 -28.17 -19.03 -31.47
N LYS A 82 -29.02 -18.93 -32.49
CA LYS A 82 -29.56 -17.65 -32.97
C LYS A 82 -31.07 -17.62 -32.79
N VAL A 83 -31.57 -16.55 -32.20
CA VAL A 83 -32.99 -16.40 -31.89
C VAL A 83 -33.49 -15.01 -32.27
N ASN A 84 -34.81 -14.84 -32.31
CA ASN A 84 -35.42 -13.54 -32.55
C ASN A 84 -35.26 -12.64 -31.31
N PRO A 85 -35.11 -11.32 -31.47
CA PRO A 85 -35.01 -10.35 -30.37
C PRO A 85 -36.08 -10.47 -29.28
N GLU A 86 -37.31 -10.88 -29.65
CA GLU A 86 -38.44 -11.03 -28.72
C GLU A 86 -38.27 -12.17 -27.70
N THR A 87 -37.41 -13.14 -28.01
CA THR A 87 -37.14 -14.32 -27.16
C THR A 87 -35.92 -14.16 -26.25
N ILE A 88 -35.27 -12.99 -26.30
CA ILE A 88 -34.08 -12.68 -25.50
C ILE A 88 -34.54 -12.10 -24.17
N ASP A 89 -34.10 -12.69 -23.06
CA ASP A 89 -34.44 -12.25 -21.71
C ASP A 89 -33.42 -11.23 -21.19
N TYR A 90 -32.14 -11.44 -21.48
CA TYR A 90 -31.03 -10.64 -20.95
C TYR A 90 -29.92 -10.40 -21.97
N MET A 91 -29.05 -9.43 -21.69
CA MET A 91 -27.84 -9.13 -22.46
C MET A 91 -26.67 -8.87 -21.53
N ASP A 92 -25.48 -9.34 -21.91
CA ASP A 92 -24.23 -9.04 -21.20
C ASP A 92 -24.00 -7.51 -21.07
N VAL A 93 -23.51 -7.05 -19.91
CA VAL A 93 -23.29 -5.61 -19.66
C VAL A 93 -22.07 -5.09 -20.41
N SER A 94 -21.00 -5.88 -20.46
CA SER A 94 -19.73 -5.48 -21.08
C SER A 94 -18.95 -6.71 -21.54
N PRO A 95 -18.22 -6.65 -22.67
CA PRO A 95 -17.30 -7.73 -23.07
C PRO A 95 -16.24 -8.02 -21.99
N LYS A 96 -15.89 -7.00 -21.19
CA LYS A 96 -14.90 -7.11 -20.09
C LYS A 96 -15.40 -7.99 -18.93
N GLN A 97 -16.69 -8.33 -18.86
CA GLN A 97 -17.23 -9.16 -17.78
C GLN A 97 -16.78 -10.61 -17.81
N LEU A 98 -16.34 -11.11 -18.97
CA LEU A 98 -15.85 -12.47 -19.13
C LEU A 98 -14.45 -12.68 -18.53
N VAL A 99 -13.68 -11.60 -18.40
CA VAL A 99 -12.26 -11.67 -18.05
C VAL A 99 -12.00 -11.12 -16.65
N SER A 100 -10.92 -11.60 -16.03
CA SER A 100 -10.40 -11.06 -14.77
C SER A 100 -9.67 -9.73 -15.01
N ILE A 101 -9.43 -8.98 -13.93
CA ILE A 101 -8.71 -7.68 -13.97
C ILE A 101 -7.36 -7.81 -14.70
N SER A 102 -6.56 -8.85 -14.42
CA SER A 102 -5.23 -9.01 -15.05
C SER A 102 -5.30 -9.26 -16.56
N ALA A 103 -6.30 -10.02 -17.02
CA ALA A 103 -6.50 -10.26 -18.45
C ALA A 103 -7.08 -9.02 -19.14
N SER A 104 -7.93 -8.26 -18.44
CA SER A 104 -8.54 -7.03 -18.96
C SER A 104 -7.54 -5.88 -19.18
N LEU A 105 -6.33 -5.97 -18.64
CA LEU A 105 -5.21 -5.03 -18.85
C LEU A 105 -4.39 -5.33 -20.13
N ILE A 106 -4.69 -6.44 -20.81
CA ILE A 106 -4.03 -6.83 -22.06
C ILE A 106 -4.79 -6.17 -23.22
N PRO A 107 -4.18 -5.22 -23.95
CA PRO A 107 -4.79 -4.66 -25.15
C PRO A 107 -4.81 -5.72 -26.25
N PHE A 108 -5.77 -5.65 -27.19
CA PHE A 108 -5.89 -6.60 -28.31
C PHE A 108 -5.97 -8.07 -27.88
N LEU A 109 -6.50 -8.35 -26.70
CA LEU A 109 -6.64 -9.70 -26.14
C LEU A 109 -7.37 -10.66 -27.10
N GLU A 110 -8.30 -10.14 -27.90
CA GLU A 110 -9.05 -10.90 -28.90
C GLU A 110 -8.18 -11.45 -30.05
N HIS A 111 -6.95 -10.97 -30.20
CA HIS A 111 -5.97 -11.45 -31.19
C HIS A 111 -4.92 -12.40 -30.58
N ASP A 112 -4.93 -12.58 -29.26
CA ASP A 112 -4.01 -13.47 -28.56
C ASP A 112 -4.59 -14.87 -28.41
N ASP A 113 -3.75 -15.90 -28.56
CA ASP A 113 -4.12 -17.25 -28.13
C ASP A 113 -4.37 -17.29 -26.61
N ALA A 114 -5.34 -18.09 -26.18
CA ALA A 114 -5.73 -18.18 -24.78
C ALA A 114 -4.56 -18.58 -23.84
N ASN A 115 -3.63 -19.42 -24.31
CA ASN A 115 -2.47 -19.80 -23.50
C ASN A 115 -1.48 -18.63 -23.35
N ARG A 116 -1.30 -17.82 -24.40
CA ARG A 116 -0.47 -16.60 -24.36
C ARG A 116 -1.08 -15.53 -23.48
N ALA A 117 -2.39 -15.34 -23.55
CA ALA A 117 -3.13 -14.45 -22.64
C ALA A 117 -3.01 -14.89 -21.17
N LEU A 118 -3.07 -16.20 -20.90
CA LEU A 118 -2.88 -16.77 -19.57
C LEU A 118 -1.47 -16.45 -19.03
N MET A 119 -0.45 -16.72 -19.84
CA MET A 119 0.95 -16.42 -19.53
C MET A 119 1.16 -14.92 -19.28
N GLY A 120 0.63 -14.07 -20.16
CA GLY A 120 0.69 -12.63 -20.06
C GLY A 120 0.08 -12.10 -18.77
N SER A 121 -1.12 -12.58 -18.42
CA SER A 121 -1.80 -12.24 -17.15
C SER A 121 -0.98 -12.66 -15.92
N ASN A 122 -0.33 -13.83 -15.98
CA ASN A 122 0.51 -14.32 -14.88
C ASN A 122 1.82 -13.54 -14.75
N MET A 123 2.45 -13.17 -15.86
CA MET A 123 3.71 -12.43 -15.86
C MET A 123 3.54 -10.99 -15.40
N GLN A 124 2.41 -10.35 -15.72
CA GLN A 124 2.08 -9.02 -15.22
C GLN A 124 2.13 -8.94 -13.69
N ARG A 125 1.67 -9.99 -12.99
CA ARG A 125 1.72 -10.06 -11.50
C ARG A 125 3.14 -10.20 -10.93
N GLN A 126 4.11 -10.54 -11.76
CA GLN A 126 5.52 -10.70 -11.37
C GLN A 126 6.37 -9.47 -11.72
N ALA A 127 5.78 -8.46 -12.37
CA ALA A 127 6.48 -7.23 -12.71
C ALA A 127 6.98 -6.51 -11.46
N VAL A 128 8.27 -6.22 -11.42
CA VAL A 128 8.91 -5.52 -10.31
C VAL A 128 8.77 -4.01 -10.55
N PRO A 129 8.32 -3.22 -9.56
CA PRO A 129 8.24 -1.77 -9.70
C PRO A 129 9.58 -1.14 -10.07
N LEU A 130 9.58 -0.35 -11.13
CA LEU A 130 10.75 0.37 -11.61
C LEU A 130 10.98 1.66 -10.80
N LEU A 131 12.21 2.18 -10.85
CA LEU A 131 12.56 3.48 -10.27
C LEU A 131 11.71 4.62 -10.88
N ARG A 132 11.47 4.51 -12.20
CA ARG A 132 10.62 5.38 -13.01
C ARG A 132 9.77 4.49 -13.90
N ALA A 133 8.55 4.21 -13.44
CA ALA A 133 7.51 3.61 -14.26
C ALA A 133 6.90 4.68 -15.19
N GLU A 134 6.27 4.23 -16.26
CA GLU A 134 5.59 5.09 -17.22
C GLU A 134 4.24 4.45 -17.59
N ALA A 135 3.19 5.26 -17.65
CA ALA A 135 1.88 4.80 -18.08
C ALA A 135 1.96 4.14 -19.47
N PRO A 136 1.22 3.03 -19.71
CA PRO A 136 1.28 2.35 -20.99
C PRO A 136 0.71 3.23 -22.10
N LEU A 137 1.47 3.45 -23.18
CA LEU A 137 0.97 4.21 -24.33
C LEU A 137 -0.24 3.54 -25.01
N VAL A 138 -0.34 2.22 -24.87
CA VAL A 138 -1.45 1.41 -25.37
C VAL A 138 -2.11 0.74 -24.16
N GLY A 139 -3.18 1.34 -23.63
CA GLY A 139 -3.94 0.81 -22.48
C GLY A 139 -5.31 0.26 -22.86
N THR A 140 -6.06 -0.23 -21.86
CA THR A 140 -7.46 -0.69 -22.01
C THR A 140 -8.47 0.19 -21.27
N GLY A 141 -7.99 1.18 -20.51
CA GLY A 141 -8.77 2.08 -19.66
C GLY A 141 -9.08 1.50 -18.27
N ILE A 142 -8.59 0.29 -17.97
CA ILE A 142 -8.74 -0.33 -16.64
C ILE A 142 -7.58 0.05 -15.71
N GLU A 143 -6.48 0.55 -16.26
CA GLU A 143 -5.27 0.93 -15.53
C GLU A 143 -5.56 1.91 -14.38
N SER A 144 -6.36 2.95 -14.65
CA SER A 144 -6.76 3.93 -13.63
C SER A 144 -7.58 3.29 -12.51
N LYS A 145 -8.56 2.45 -12.86
CA LYS A 145 -9.45 1.82 -11.89
C LYS A 145 -8.69 0.81 -11.02
N ALA A 146 -7.82 0.01 -11.64
CA ALA A 146 -6.96 -0.95 -10.97
C ALA A 146 -5.99 -0.28 -9.99
N ALA A 147 -5.40 0.85 -10.37
CA ALA A 147 -4.51 1.61 -9.48
C ALA A 147 -5.28 2.21 -8.29
N GLN A 148 -6.42 2.86 -8.54
CA GLN A 148 -7.24 3.50 -7.50
C GLN A 148 -7.82 2.51 -6.49
N ASP A 149 -8.35 1.38 -6.94
CA ASP A 149 -8.98 0.39 -6.07
C ASP A 149 -7.95 -0.45 -5.29
N SER A 150 -6.67 -0.45 -5.71
CA SER A 150 -5.60 -1.16 -4.98
C SER A 150 -5.23 -0.54 -3.64
N GLY A 151 -5.62 0.72 -3.39
CA GLY A 151 -5.25 1.48 -2.20
C GLY A 151 -3.78 1.94 -2.15
N ILE A 152 -3.00 1.72 -3.22
CA ILE A 152 -1.58 2.12 -3.27
C ILE A 152 -1.40 3.61 -3.56
N VAL A 153 -2.32 4.20 -4.32
CA VAL A 153 -2.38 5.63 -4.63
C VAL A 153 -3.07 6.39 -3.50
N VAL A 154 -2.62 7.60 -3.22
CA VAL A 154 -3.27 8.46 -2.22
C VAL A 154 -4.35 9.27 -2.92
N ARG A 155 -5.58 9.17 -2.42
CA ARG A 155 -6.76 9.84 -2.98
C ARG A 155 -7.25 10.97 -2.08
N ALA A 156 -7.76 12.03 -2.69
CA ALA A 156 -8.44 13.12 -2.01
C ALA A 156 -9.76 12.61 -1.41
N ARG A 157 -9.95 12.84 -0.11
CA ARG A 157 -11.19 12.51 0.59
C ARG A 157 -12.28 13.54 0.36
N ARG A 158 -11.88 14.82 0.30
CA ARG A 158 -12.76 15.97 0.18
C ARG A 158 -12.27 16.87 -0.93
N ALA A 159 -13.20 17.48 -1.65
CA ALA A 159 -12.87 18.49 -2.64
C ALA A 159 -12.24 19.70 -1.95
N GLY A 160 -11.20 20.26 -2.54
CA GLY A 160 -10.41 21.29 -1.90
C GLY A 160 -9.28 21.85 -2.74
N LYS A 161 -8.51 22.75 -2.14
CA LYS A 161 -7.32 23.33 -2.72
C LYS A 161 -6.07 22.83 -2.00
N VAL A 162 -5.09 22.38 -2.77
CA VAL A 162 -3.80 21.94 -2.23
C VAL A 162 -3.02 23.16 -1.74
N ILE A 163 -2.71 23.21 -0.44
CA ILE A 163 -2.01 24.35 0.18
C ILE A 163 -0.52 24.07 0.36
N ARG A 164 -0.12 22.81 0.52
CA ARG A 164 1.27 22.42 0.72
C ARG A 164 1.52 21.04 0.16
N VAL A 165 2.64 20.91 -0.56
CA VAL A 165 3.14 19.64 -1.09
C VAL A 165 4.60 19.50 -0.69
N THR A 166 4.92 18.42 0.01
CA THR A 166 6.28 17.98 0.29
C THR A 166 6.45 16.53 -0.14
N ALA A 167 7.68 16.02 -0.16
CA ALA A 167 7.94 14.65 -0.61
C ALA A 167 7.33 13.59 0.33
N ASP A 168 7.02 13.95 1.56
CA ASP A 168 6.53 13.12 2.66
C ASP A 168 5.07 13.43 3.07
N ARG A 169 4.49 14.55 2.60
CA ARG A 169 3.16 14.98 3.03
C ARG A 169 2.47 15.89 2.00
N ILE A 170 1.15 15.81 1.94
CA ILE A 170 0.29 16.71 1.15
C ILE A 170 -0.79 17.26 2.08
N ASP A 171 -0.98 18.58 2.08
CA ASP A 171 -2.00 19.24 2.87
C ASP A 171 -3.04 19.85 1.92
N VAL A 172 -4.30 19.47 2.11
CA VAL A 172 -5.44 19.94 1.31
C VAL A 172 -6.38 20.75 2.20
N GLN A 173 -6.63 21.99 1.81
CA GLN A 173 -7.67 22.81 2.41
C GLN A 173 -9.00 22.46 1.73
N PRO A 174 -9.93 21.77 2.41
CA PRO A 174 -11.23 21.47 1.84
C PRO A 174 -11.99 22.77 1.51
N GLU A 175 -12.67 22.78 0.37
CA GLU A 175 -13.58 23.86 -0.02
C GLU A 175 -14.96 23.57 0.57
N ILE A 176 -15.12 23.68 1.89
CA ILE A 176 -16.43 23.53 2.54
C ILE A 176 -16.96 24.91 2.94
N LYS A 177 -18.19 25.21 2.49
CA LYS A 177 -18.99 26.37 2.91
C LYS A 177 -19.59 26.10 4.28
N SER A 178 -18.82 26.31 5.35
CA SER A 178 -19.24 26.59 6.75
C SER A 178 -20.39 25.82 7.42
N LYS A 179 -21.00 24.82 6.81
CA LYS A 179 -22.31 24.29 7.23
C LYS A 179 -22.48 22.82 6.87
N ASP A 180 -21.40 22.06 6.71
CA ASP A 180 -21.39 20.58 6.52
C ASP A 180 -20.25 19.92 7.31
N TYR A 181 -19.87 20.50 8.46
CA TYR A 181 -18.64 20.11 9.16
C TYR A 181 -18.72 18.74 9.85
N TRP A 182 -19.90 18.13 10.01
CA TRP A 182 -20.07 17.08 11.03
C TRP A 182 -20.92 15.86 10.62
N TRP A 183 -21.46 15.78 9.41
CA TRP A 183 -22.48 14.75 9.06
C TRP A 183 -22.17 13.88 7.84
N ASP A 184 -20.92 13.72 7.48
CA ASP A 184 -20.55 12.76 6.42
C ASP A 184 -19.40 11.85 6.85
N TRP A 185 -19.47 11.38 8.10
CA TRP A 185 -18.82 10.13 8.49
C TRP A 185 -19.84 9.01 8.33
N ASP A 186 -20.18 8.70 7.08
CA ASP A 186 -20.71 7.39 6.76
C ASP A 186 -19.54 6.43 6.61
N GLU A 187 -19.51 5.47 7.52
CA GLU A 187 -19.08 4.08 7.35
C GLU A 187 -18.26 3.77 6.08
N TYR A 188 -17.03 4.27 6.00
CA TYR A 188 -16.01 3.75 5.08
C TYR A 188 -14.87 3.15 5.90
N ASP A 189 -15.03 1.86 6.16
CA ASP A 189 -14.04 0.97 6.78
C ASP A 189 -12.80 0.87 5.87
N PHE A 190 -11.77 1.68 6.17
CA PHE A 190 -10.45 1.53 5.55
C PHE A 190 -9.36 1.55 6.61
N THR A 191 -9.06 0.34 7.08
CA THR A 191 -7.77 -0.15 7.60
C THR A 191 -6.63 0.88 7.68
N SER A 192 -6.49 1.46 8.88
CA SER A 192 -5.23 1.67 9.62
C SER A 192 -3.92 1.62 8.80
N SER A 193 -3.49 2.76 8.26
CA SER A 193 -2.07 3.06 8.01
C SER A 193 -1.77 4.54 7.68
N GLN A 194 -2.78 5.34 7.36
CA GLN A 194 -2.64 6.78 7.19
C GLN A 194 -3.33 7.48 8.35
N ALA A 195 -2.58 7.75 9.43
CA ALA A 195 -3.03 8.66 10.47
C ALA A 195 -3.24 10.03 9.81
N ILE A 196 -4.50 10.39 9.60
CA ILE A 196 -4.87 11.72 9.13
C ILE A 196 -5.04 12.57 10.37
N ASP A 197 -4.08 13.47 10.54
CA ASP A 197 -4.20 14.53 11.51
C ASP A 197 -5.12 15.57 10.90
N PHE A 198 -6.31 15.70 11.46
CA PHE A 198 -7.14 16.87 11.19
C PHE A 198 -6.55 18.03 11.98
N LEU A 199 -5.82 18.91 11.29
CA LEU A 199 -5.27 20.12 11.89
C LEU A 199 -6.09 21.31 11.39
N GLU A 200 -6.89 21.93 12.26
CA GLU A 200 -7.54 23.22 11.97
C GLU A 200 -8.41 23.23 10.69
N GLY A 201 -9.06 22.12 10.34
CA GLY A 201 -9.89 22.03 9.14
C GLY A 201 -9.13 21.64 7.86
N ILE A 202 -7.84 21.32 7.93
CA ILE A 202 -7.00 20.87 6.82
C ILE A 202 -6.89 19.34 6.82
N ASP A 203 -7.02 18.72 5.64
CA ASP A 203 -6.71 17.31 5.45
C ASP A 203 -5.22 17.11 5.22
N VAL A 204 -4.57 16.36 6.12
CA VAL A 204 -3.14 16.06 6.06
C VAL A 204 -2.91 14.61 5.63
N TYR A 205 -2.37 14.42 4.43
CA TYR A 205 -2.05 13.13 3.84
C TYR A 205 -0.55 12.83 3.99
N ARG A 206 -0.19 11.85 4.83
CA ARG A 206 1.20 11.40 5.00
C ARG A 206 1.55 10.33 3.97
N LEU A 207 2.66 10.53 3.25
CA LEU A 207 3.10 9.64 2.19
C LEU A 207 4.06 8.56 2.72
N SER A 208 3.88 7.33 2.24
CA SER A 208 4.78 6.21 2.55
C SER A 208 6.08 6.33 1.76
N LYS A 209 7.24 6.38 2.46
CA LYS A 209 8.56 6.57 1.83
C LYS A 209 9.47 5.38 2.07
N PHE A 210 10.05 4.86 0.99
CA PHE A 210 11.12 3.85 1.00
C PHE A 210 10.85 2.64 1.91
N LEU A 211 9.60 2.16 1.95
CA LEU A 211 9.22 1.00 2.74
C LEU A 211 9.55 -0.30 2.00
N ARG A 212 9.88 -1.35 2.77
CA ARG A 212 10.11 -2.70 2.24
C ARG A 212 8.77 -3.41 1.98
N SER A 213 8.61 -4.00 0.79
CA SER A 213 7.52 -4.95 0.51
C SER A 213 7.87 -6.38 0.93
N ASN A 214 6.88 -7.27 0.94
CA ASN A 214 7.07 -8.69 1.24
C ASN A 214 8.05 -9.38 0.26
N GLN A 215 8.06 -8.96 -1.00
CA GLN A 215 8.96 -9.47 -2.04
C GLN A 215 10.30 -8.70 -2.10
N ASN A 216 10.63 -7.93 -1.06
CA ASN A 216 11.84 -7.10 -0.96
C ASN A 216 11.95 -6.03 -2.05
N THR A 217 10.84 -5.61 -2.65
CA THR A 217 10.77 -4.42 -3.51
C THR A 217 10.54 -3.18 -2.66
N MET A 218 10.67 -2.00 -3.28
CA MET A 218 10.45 -0.73 -2.61
C MET A 218 9.01 -0.23 -2.82
N VAL A 219 8.34 0.11 -1.73
CA VAL A 219 7.10 0.89 -1.72
C VAL A 219 7.45 2.34 -1.43
N ASN A 220 7.17 3.22 -2.37
CA ASN A 220 7.44 4.65 -2.23
C ASN A 220 6.37 5.45 -2.97
N GLN A 221 5.71 6.34 -2.25
CA GLN A 221 4.73 7.26 -2.81
C GLN A 221 5.37 8.58 -3.23
N LYS A 222 4.87 9.17 -4.31
CA LYS A 222 5.35 10.43 -4.87
C LYS A 222 4.16 11.36 -5.12
N PRO A 223 4.19 12.62 -4.65
CA PRO A 223 3.12 13.56 -4.93
C PRO A 223 3.02 13.85 -6.43
N VAL A 224 1.79 13.88 -6.94
CA VAL A 224 1.49 14.22 -8.35
C VAL A 224 0.98 15.66 -8.44
N VAL A 225 0.17 16.07 -7.47
CA VAL A 225 -0.39 17.42 -7.39
C VAL A 225 0.65 18.47 -7.02
N ARG A 226 0.35 19.72 -7.39
CA ARG A 226 1.15 20.90 -7.08
C ARG A 226 0.39 21.83 -6.13
N VAL A 227 1.14 22.71 -5.47
CA VAL A 227 0.55 23.73 -4.59
C VAL A 227 -0.32 24.67 -5.43
N GLY A 228 -1.56 24.85 -5.00
CA GLY A 228 -2.56 25.67 -5.67
C GLY A 228 -3.55 24.90 -6.53
N ASP A 229 -3.29 23.61 -6.82
CA ASP A 229 -4.19 22.77 -7.58
C ASP A 229 -5.52 22.57 -6.82
N ARG A 230 -6.62 22.53 -7.57
CA ARG A 230 -7.95 22.19 -7.05
C ARG A 230 -8.19 20.71 -7.30
N VAL A 231 -8.63 20.00 -6.29
CA VAL A 231 -8.86 18.55 -6.31
C VAL A 231 -10.31 18.24 -5.95
N GLU A 232 -10.88 17.23 -6.57
CA GLU A 232 -12.21 16.69 -6.28
C GLU A 232 -12.13 15.43 -5.41
N VAL A 233 -13.28 14.96 -4.94
CA VAL A 233 -13.35 13.72 -4.16
C VAL A 233 -12.93 12.55 -5.05
N GLY A 234 -11.93 11.79 -4.58
CA GLY A 234 -11.41 10.63 -5.28
C GLY A 234 -10.19 10.89 -6.17
N ASP A 235 -9.84 12.15 -6.44
CA ASP A 235 -8.69 12.51 -7.25
C ASP A 235 -7.36 11.99 -6.66
N VAL A 236 -6.43 11.64 -7.54
CA VAL A 236 -5.12 11.11 -7.14
C VAL A 236 -4.19 12.26 -6.70
N LEU A 237 -3.84 12.26 -5.42
CA LEU A 237 -2.89 13.21 -4.82
C LEU A 237 -1.44 12.74 -4.96
N ALA A 238 -1.21 11.43 -4.81
CA ALA A 238 0.11 10.83 -4.91
C ALA A 238 0.07 9.44 -5.55
N ASP A 239 1.05 9.19 -6.41
CA ASP A 239 1.31 7.88 -7.01
C ASP A 239 2.02 6.96 -6.03
N GLY A 240 1.79 5.65 -6.17
CA GLY A 240 2.49 4.59 -5.48
C GLY A 240 3.61 3.95 -6.32
N PRO A 241 4.17 2.82 -5.87
CA PRO A 241 4.98 1.97 -6.72
C PRO A 241 4.19 1.47 -7.94
N ALA A 242 4.83 1.49 -9.11
CA ALA A 242 4.25 1.02 -10.37
C ALA A 242 2.93 1.73 -10.76
N THR A 243 2.81 3.02 -10.45
CA THR A 243 1.76 3.89 -10.98
C THR A 243 2.35 5.17 -11.54
N ASP A 244 1.64 5.78 -12.48
CA ASP A 244 2.01 7.05 -13.12
C ASP A 244 0.73 7.87 -13.38
N CYS A 245 0.63 9.03 -12.75
CA CYS A 245 -0.52 9.94 -12.79
C CYS A 245 -1.87 9.24 -12.50
N GLY A 246 -1.89 8.31 -11.55
CA GLY A 246 -3.10 7.56 -11.18
C GLY A 246 -3.40 6.33 -12.04
N GLU A 247 -2.59 6.03 -13.06
CA GLU A 247 -2.71 4.82 -13.88
C GLU A 247 -1.72 3.74 -13.43
N LEU A 248 -2.10 2.48 -13.59
CA LEU A 248 -1.22 1.35 -13.34
C LEU A 248 -0.10 1.29 -14.40
N ALA A 249 1.14 1.46 -13.95
CA ALA A 249 2.34 1.51 -14.76
C ALA A 249 3.33 0.41 -14.31
N LEU A 250 3.12 -0.83 -14.79
CA LEU A 250 3.93 -1.99 -14.39
C LEU A 250 5.35 -1.98 -15.00
N GLY A 251 5.58 -1.17 -16.04
CA GLY A 251 6.81 -1.19 -16.81
C GLY A 251 7.11 0.16 -17.46
N LYS A 252 7.71 0.10 -18.65
CA LYS A 252 8.02 1.28 -19.46
C LYS A 252 7.83 0.98 -20.94
N ASN A 253 7.44 2.00 -21.70
CA ASN A 253 7.36 1.93 -23.16
C ASN A 253 8.77 2.04 -23.76
N VAL A 254 9.05 1.26 -24.79
CA VAL A 254 10.38 1.14 -25.42
C VAL A 254 10.24 0.98 -26.93
N ILE A 255 11.24 1.40 -27.68
CA ILE A 255 11.29 1.19 -29.13
C ILE A 255 11.77 -0.23 -29.40
N VAL A 256 10.92 -1.04 -30.05
CA VAL A 256 11.20 -2.45 -30.34
C VAL A 256 11.29 -2.68 -31.85
N ALA A 257 12.31 -3.43 -32.28
CA ALA A 257 12.38 -3.95 -33.65
C ALA A 257 12.22 -5.47 -33.66
N PHE A 258 11.38 -5.99 -34.56
CA PHE A 258 11.25 -7.41 -34.82
C PHE A 258 12.11 -7.80 -36.02
N MET A 259 13.32 -8.30 -35.76
CA MET A 259 14.24 -8.80 -36.79
C MET A 259 15.25 -9.76 -36.18
N SER A 260 15.78 -10.69 -36.98
CA SER A 260 16.91 -11.52 -36.53
C SER A 260 18.20 -10.71 -36.52
N TRP A 261 19.01 -10.84 -35.46
CA TRP A 261 20.24 -10.08 -35.31
C TRP A 261 21.39 -10.98 -34.85
N GLU A 262 22.23 -11.39 -35.80
CA GLU A 262 23.45 -12.19 -35.59
C GLU A 262 23.28 -13.45 -34.71
N GLY A 263 22.05 -13.96 -34.57
CA GLY A 263 21.73 -15.08 -33.70
C GLY A 263 21.69 -14.76 -32.20
N TYR A 264 21.90 -13.50 -31.79
CA TYR A 264 21.86 -13.15 -30.36
C TYR A 264 20.44 -13.10 -29.79
N ASN A 265 19.43 -12.96 -30.64
CA ASN A 265 18.02 -13.12 -30.28
C ASN A 265 17.45 -14.48 -30.74
N PHE A 266 18.26 -15.55 -30.69
CA PHE A 266 17.79 -16.91 -30.97
C PHE A 266 16.75 -17.36 -29.93
N GLU A 267 15.75 -18.13 -30.37
CA GLU A 267 14.58 -18.50 -29.54
C GLU A 267 13.92 -17.26 -28.89
N ASP A 268 13.86 -17.26 -27.55
CA ASP A 268 13.28 -16.22 -26.70
C ASP A 268 14.35 -15.26 -26.15
N ALA A 269 15.56 -15.25 -26.72
CA ALA A 269 16.60 -14.33 -26.29
C ALA A 269 16.28 -12.88 -26.71
N ILE A 270 16.58 -11.93 -25.81
CA ILE A 270 16.33 -10.50 -26.00
C ILE A 270 17.66 -9.76 -26.07
N LEU A 271 17.80 -8.93 -27.11
CA LEU A 271 18.87 -7.97 -27.25
C LEU A 271 18.45 -6.61 -26.71
N VAL A 272 19.32 -5.97 -25.94
CA VAL A 272 19.04 -4.67 -25.34
C VAL A 272 20.14 -3.67 -25.67
N SER A 273 19.77 -2.43 -25.97
CA SER A 273 20.71 -1.33 -26.15
C SER A 273 21.40 -0.93 -24.85
N GLU A 274 22.69 -0.58 -24.90
CA GLU A 274 23.42 0.03 -23.78
C GLU A 274 22.75 1.30 -23.27
N ARG A 275 22.05 2.04 -24.15
CA ARG A 275 21.24 3.21 -23.78
C ARG A 275 20.32 2.92 -22.60
N MET A 276 19.69 1.74 -22.59
CA MET A 276 18.70 1.35 -21.58
C MET A 276 19.32 1.22 -20.19
N ILE A 277 20.59 0.78 -20.12
CA ILE A 277 21.34 0.65 -18.87
C ILE A 277 21.84 2.02 -18.41
N ARG A 278 22.36 2.83 -19.35
CA ARG A 278 22.83 4.19 -19.09
C ARG A 278 21.72 5.08 -18.55
N ASP A 279 20.56 5.05 -19.21
CA ASP A 279 19.40 5.88 -18.90
C ASP A 279 18.54 5.26 -17.76
N GLN A 280 18.99 4.13 -17.19
CA GLN A 280 18.40 3.44 -16.04
C GLN A 280 16.93 3.05 -16.24
N VAL A 281 16.56 2.68 -17.46
CA VAL A 281 15.15 2.47 -17.85
C VAL A 281 14.47 1.37 -17.02
N PHE A 282 15.09 0.19 -16.93
CA PHE A 282 14.56 -0.95 -16.15
C PHE A 282 15.29 -1.14 -14.81
N THR A 283 15.68 -0.03 -14.16
CA THR A 283 16.34 -0.09 -12.85
C THR A 283 15.29 -0.19 -11.74
N SER A 284 15.48 -1.10 -10.80
CA SER A 284 14.62 -1.28 -9.63
C SER A 284 15.39 -1.07 -8.33
N ILE A 285 14.66 -0.75 -7.25
CA ILE A 285 15.21 -0.69 -5.90
C ILE A 285 14.65 -1.86 -5.10
N HIS A 286 15.56 -2.60 -4.48
CA HIS A 286 15.25 -3.70 -3.57
C HIS A 286 15.68 -3.34 -2.16
N ILE A 287 14.85 -3.63 -1.17
CA ILE A 287 15.17 -3.39 0.24
C ILE A 287 15.26 -4.75 0.94
N GLU A 288 16.47 -5.09 1.34
CA GLU A 288 16.74 -6.32 2.10
C GLU A 288 16.77 -6.02 3.60
N GLU A 289 16.16 -6.90 4.38
CA GLU A 289 16.21 -6.86 5.84
C GLU A 289 17.26 -7.86 6.33
N ALA A 290 18.32 -7.34 6.95
CA ALA A 290 19.27 -8.14 7.69
C ALA A 290 18.94 -8.00 9.19
N LYS A 291 18.75 -9.12 9.89
CA LYS A 291 18.41 -9.11 11.32
C LYS A 291 19.44 -9.87 12.15
N VAL A 292 19.68 -9.37 13.36
CA VAL A 292 20.49 -10.04 14.38
C VAL A 292 19.80 -9.95 15.73
N GLU A 293 19.88 -11.03 16.49
CA GLU A 293 19.32 -11.16 17.83
C GLU A 293 20.46 -11.41 18.82
N ALA A 294 20.55 -10.61 19.86
CA ALA A 294 21.38 -10.85 21.03
C ALA A 294 20.59 -11.62 22.08
N ARG A 295 21.11 -12.77 22.50
CA ARG A 295 20.43 -13.71 23.36
C ARG A 295 21.15 -13.89 24.68
N ASP A 296 20.38 -14.20 25.72
CA ASP A 296 20.92 -14.73 26.96
C ASP A 296 21.30 -16.21 26.76
N THR A 297 22.56 -16.54 27.00
CA THR A 297 23.08 -17.90 26.86
C THR A 297 23.53 -18.42 28.21
N LYS A 298 23.66 -19.74 28.34
CA LYS A 298 24.16 -20.36 29.58
C LYS A 298 25.57 -19.89 30.00
N LEU A 299 26.35 -19.36 29.06
CA LEU A 299 27.72 -18.87 29.30
C LEU A 299 27.76 -17.37 29.63
N GLY A 300 26.63 -16.69 29.56
CA GLY A 300 26.48 -15.25 29.74
C GLY A 300 25.67 -14.61 28.61
N GLU A 301 25.37 -13.34 28.77
CA GLU A 301 24.60 -12.56 27.82
C GLU A 301 25.45 -12.22 26.59
N GLU A 302 24.88 -12.37 25.39
CA GLU A 302 25.49 -11.84 24.16
C GLU A 302 25.29 -10.33 24.10
N GLU A 303 26.33 -9.59 23.74
CA GLU A 303 26.30 -8.13 23.71
C GLU A 303 26.47 -7.59 22.29
N ILE A 304 25.77 -6.49 22.00
CA ILE A 304 25.96 -5.71 20.79
C ILE A 304 26.91 -4.56 21.13
N THR A 305 28.09 -4.58 20.53
CA THR A 305 29.16 -3.62 20.84
C THR A 305 30.07 -3.39 19.63
N ARG A 306 30.73 -2.24 19.60
CA ARG A 306 31.78 -1.89 18.64
C ARG A 306 33.10 -2.59 18.93
N ASP A 307 33.33 -3.02 20.17
CA ASP A 307 34.59 -3.66 20.60
C ASP A 307 34.63 -5.15 20.18
N ILE A 308 35.09 -5.39 18.95
CA ILE A 308 35.04 -6.71 18.30
C ILE A 308 36.46 -7.29 18.16
N PRO A 309 36.75 -8.47 18.75
CA PRO A 309 37.04 -9.59 17.88
C PRO A 309 38.17 -9.61 16.86
N ASN A 310 39.41 -9.14 17.08
CA ASN A 310 40.44 -9.23 16.02
C ASN A 310 40.03 -8.50 14.70
N VAL A 311 39.25 -7.43 14.80
CA VAL A 311 38.79 -6.61 13.66
C VAL A 311 39.60 -5.32 13.60
N GLY A 312 40.06 -4.93 12.41
CA GLY A 312 40.79 -3.68 12.19
C GLY A 312 39.88 -2.45 12.19
N GLU A 313 40.44 -1.27 12.49
CA GLU A 313 39.69 0.00 12.56
C GLU A 313 38.93 0.34 11.27
N GLU A 314 39.44 -0.07 10.10
CA GLU A 314 38.81 0.17 8.81
C GLU A 314 37.41 -0.46 8.71
N ALA A 315 37.24 -1.68 9.24
CA ALA A 315 35.96 -2.38 9.25
C ALA A 315 34.98 -1.80 10.29
N LEU A 316 35.50 -1.12 11.33
CA LEU A 316 34.70 -0.46 12.37
C LEU A 316 34.30 0.98 12.01
N LYS A 317 34.83 1.52 10.90
CA LYS A 317 34.63 2.92 10.49
C LYS A 317 33.16 3.33 10.35
N ASN A 318 32.32 2.42 9.87
CA ASN A 318 30.91 2.68 9.62
C ASN A 318 30.00 2.35 10.81
N LEU A 319 30.53 1.76 11.88
CA LEU A 319 29.79 1.46 13.11
C LEU A 319 29.77 2.68 14.04
N ASP A 320 28.65 2.89 14.70
CA ASP A 320 28.50 3.85 15.79
C ASP A 320 29.14 3.33 17.09
N GLU A 321 29.03 4.09 18.17
CA GLU A 321 29.55 3.73 19.49
C GLU A 321 28.87 2.47 20.06
N SER A 322 27.63 2.18 19.67
CA SER A 322 26.88 1.00 20.06
C SER A 322 27.24 -0.25 19.24
N GLY A 323 28.09 -0.12 18.21
CA GLY A 323 28.44 -1.21 17.30
C GLY A 323 27.41 -1.46 16.20
N ILE A 324 26.55 -0.49 15.90
CA ILE A 324 25.53 -0.59 14.86
C ILE A 324 25.92 0.29 13.67
N ILE A 325 25.70 -0.20 12.44
CA ILE A 325 26.01 0.57 11.24
C ILE A 325 25.16 1.84 11.14
N ARG A 326 25.79 2.96 10.77
CA ARG A 326 25.08 4.22 10.58
C ARG A 326 24.18 4.22 9.35
N ILE A 327 23.04 4.91 9.45
CA ILE A 327 22.15 5.17 8.30
C ILE A 327 22.91 6.00 7.25
N GLY A 328 22.75 5.64 5.98
CA GLY A 328 23.44 6.25 4.84
C GLY A 328 24.83 5.67 4.55
N ALA A 329 25.33 4.70 5.34
CA ALA A 329 26.60 4.05 5.04
C ALA A 329 26.50 3.18 3.76
N PRO A 330 27.47 3.27 2.83
CA PRO A 330 27.60 2.30 1.77
C PRO A 330 28.12 0.98 2.34
N VAL A 331 27.51 -0.12 1.90
CA VAL A 331 27.81 -1.48 2.35
C VAL A 331 28.31 -2.30 1.18
N LYS A 332 29.40 -3.03 1.42
CA LYS A 332 29.94 -4.06 0.53
C LYS A 332 29.79 -5.45 1.17
N PRO A 333 29.85 -6.53 0.36
CA PRO A 333 29.84 -7.88 0.90
C PRO A 333 30.97 -8.09 1.92
N GLY A 334 30.63 -8.61 3.11
CA GLY A 334 31.58 -8.85 4.20
C GLY A 334 31.72 -7.72 5.23
N ASP A 335 31.19 -6.53 4.95
CA ASP A 335 31.17 -5.42 5.91
C ASP A 335 30.32 -5.77 7.14
N ILE A 336 30.74 -5.29 8.31
CA ILE A 336 30.01 -5.50 9.57
C ILE A 336 28.84 -4.52 9.63
N LEU A 337 27.63 -5.07 9.73
CA LEU A 337 26.39 -4.31 9.89
C LEU A 337 26.07 -4.08 11.36
N VAL A 338 26.27 -5.10 12.19
CA VAL A 338 26.04 -5.02 13.64
C VAL A 338 27.09 -5.86 14.34
N GLY A 339 27.91 -5.22 15.16
CA GLY A 339 28.89 -5.85 16.02
C GLY A 339 28.21 -6.66 17.12
N LYS A 340 28.51 -7.96 17.19
CA LYS A 340 27.93 -8.84 18.19
C LYS A 340 29.01 -9.76 18.75
N ILE A 341 29.10 -9.81 20.07
CA ILE A 341 30.03 -10.67 20.79
C ILE A 341 29.28 -11.68 21.67
N SER A 342 29.83 -12.88 21.79
CA SER A 342 29.35 -13.91 22.72
C SER A 342 30.45 -14.30 23.69
N PRO A 343 30.17 -14.48 24.98
CA PRO A 343 31.15 -15.06 25.91
C PRO A 343 31.57 -16.46 25.44
N LYS A 344 32.87 -16.75 25.50
CA LYS A 344 33.47 -18.06 25.22
C LYS A 344 33.66 -18.82 26.52
N GLY A 345 33.35 -20.11 26.51
CA GLY A 345 33.79 -21.02 27.57
C GLY A 345 35.32 -21.14 27.56
N LYS A 346 35.91 -21.46 28.73
CA LYS A 346 37.35 -21.70 28.84
C LYS A 346 37.76 -22.94 28.03
N VAL A 347 38.35 -22.72 26.85
CA VAL A 347 38.96 -23.78 26.05
C VAL A 347 40.37 -24.06 26.58
N GLN A 348 40.74 -25.33 26.74
CA GLN A 348 42.13 -25.69 27.04
C GLN A 348 43.01 -25.33 25.84
N THR A 349 43.79 -24.27 25.96
CA THR A 349 44.76 -23.84 24.94
C THR A 349 45.99 -24.74 24.96
N SER A 350 46.58 -24.95 23.78
CA SER A 350 47.81 -25.74 23.66
C SER A 350 48.99 -25.05 24.36
N ASN A 351 50.03 -25.79 24.73
CA ASN A 351 51.25 -25.21 25.34
C ASN A 351 51.91 -24.17 24.42
N VAL A 352 51.78 -24.32 23.09
CA VAL A 352 52.29 -23.37 22.09
C VAL A 352 51.47 -22.07 22.10
N GLU A 353 50.15 -22.15 22.17
CA GLU A 353 49.29 -20.96 22.26
C GLU A 353 49.46 -20.21 23.60
N LYS A 354 49.70 -20.94 24.70
CA LYS A 354 50.05 -20.33 25.99
C LYS A 354 51.35 -19.55 25.91
N LEU A 355 52.37 -20.11 25.23
CA LEU A 355 53.64 -19.44 25.01
C LEU A 355 53.48 -18.20 24.13
N LEU A 356 52.72 -18.30 23.02
CA LEU A 356 52.43 -17.16 22.15
C LEU A 356 51.68 -16.05 22.90
N ARG A 357 50.73 -16.38 23.78
CA ARG A 357 50.06 -15.39 24.66
C ARG A 357 51.03 -14.71 25.62
N ALA A 358 51.96 -15.47 26.21
CA ALA A 358 52.97 -14.93 27.12
C ALA A 358 53.96 -13.99 26.40
N ILE A 359 54.29 -14.27 25.13
CA ILE A 359 55.22 -13.46 24.33
C ILE A 359 54.56 -12.17 23.81
N PHE A 360 53.33 -12.26 23.27
CA PHE A 360 52.69 -11.12 22.59
C PHE A 360 51.77 -10.28 23.48
N GLY A 361 51.53 -10.67 24.73
CA GLY A 361 50.83 -9.84 25.73
C GLY A 361 49.42 -9.39 25.34
N LYS A 362 48.78 -10.01 24.34
CA LYS A 362 47.47 -9.57 23.84
C LYS A 362 46.39 -9.78 24.91
N ARG A 363 45.92 -8.67 25.47
CA ARG A 363 44.73 -8.56 26.33
C ARG A 363 43.47 -8.60 25.45
N ALA A 364 43.08 -9.78 24.98
CA ALA A 364 41.83 -9.99 24.22
C ALA A 364 41.75 -11.48 23.78
N GLU A 365 40.69 -12.26 23.90
CA GLU A 365 39.32 -12.02 24.32
C GLU A 365 38.72 -13.33 24.89
N ASP A 366 38.06 -13.24 26.04
CA ASP A 366 37.11 -14.27 26.53
C ASP A 366 35.79 -14.25 25.74
N VAL A 367 35.74 -13.54 24.60
CA VAL A 367 34.55 -13.36 23.77
C VAL A 367 34.81 -13.76 22.31
N ARG A 368 33.74 -14.15 21.60
CA ARG A 368 33.71 -14.59 20.21
C ARG A 368 32.99 -13.56 19.35
N ASP A 369 33.57 -13.19 18.22
CA ASP A 369 32.87 -12.45 17.17
C ASP A 369 31.79 -13.35 16.53
N ILE A 370 30.54 -12.91 16.64
CA ILE A 370 29.36 -13.47 15.95
C ILE A 370 28.54 -12.34 15.31
N SER A 371 29.24 -11.29 14.86
CA SER A 371 28.67 -10.09 14.26
C SER A 371 27.89 -10.38 12.99
N LEU A 372 26.85 -9.57 12.77
CA LEU A 372 26.10 -9.57 11.52
C LEU A 372 26.93 -8.93 10.43
N ARG A 373 27.21 -9.68 9.36
CA ARG A 373 27.94 -9.20 8.19
C ARG A 373 27.03 -9.19 6.97
N ALA A 374 27.30 -8.26 6.05
CA ALA A 374 26.58 -8.18 4.79
C ALA A 374 26.79 -9.45 3.97
N SER A 375 25.69 -10.07 3.52
CA SER A 375 25.71 -11.29 2.72
C SER A 375 26.51 -11.15 1.42
N PRO A 376 27.03 -12.27 0.86
CA PRO A 376 27.64 -12.25 -0.47
C PRO A 376 26.69 -11.65 -1.51
N GLY A 377 27.16 -10.69 -2.31
CA GLY A 377 26.33 -9.96 -3.28
C GLY A 377 25.49 -8.81 -2.71
N THR A 378 25.62 -8.50 -1.41
CA THR A 378 25.02 -7.31 -0.82
C THR A 378 25.87 -6.07 -1.07
N GLN A 379 25.48 -5.31 -2.10
CA GLN A 379 26.01 -3.98 -2.37
C GLN A 379 24.87 -2.97 -2.38
N GLY A 380 24.95 -1.96 -1.52
CA GLY A 380 23.87 -1.00 -1.35
C GLY A 380 24.15 0.03 -0.26
N THR A 381 23.10 0.71 0.16
CA THR A 381 23.16 1.75 1.20
C THR A 381 22.20 1.41 2.33
N VAL A 382 22.62 1.60 3.57
CA VAL A 382 21.73 1.44 4.74
C VAL A 382 20.70 2.57 4.71
N VAL A 383 19.41 2.21 4.64
CA VAL A 383 18.30 3.17 4.60
C VAL A 383 17.70 3.40 5.98
N ASP A 384 17.57 2.33 6.76
CA ASP A 384 16.93 2.38 8.06
C ASP A 384 17.52 1.32 8.99
N VAL A 385 17.48 1.58 10.28
CA VAL A 385 17.94 0.67 11.33
C VAL A 385 16.94 0.71 12.48
N LYS A 386 16.34 -0.44 12.77
CA LYS A 386 15.38 -0.60 13.88
C LYS A 386 16.01 -1.43 14.98
N VAL A 387 16.04 -0.85 16.17
CA VAL A 387 16.57 -1.51 17.37
C VAL A 387 15.39 -1.81 18.28
N PHE A 388 15.20 -3.09 18.56
CA PHE A 388 14.21 -3.59 19.49
C PHE A 388 14.90 -4.08 20.74
N SER A 389 14.37 -3.76 21.91
CA SER A 389 14.96 -4.18 23.18
C SER A 389 13.90 -4.70 24.12
N ARG A 390 14.17 -5.87 24.71
CA ARG A 390 13.39 -6.41 25.81
C ARG A 390 13.82 -5.65 27.07
N LYS A 391 12.85 -5.03 27.73
CA LYS A 391 13.10 -4.44 29.05
C LYS A 391 13.29 -5.54 30.10
N THR A 392 14.47 -5.59 30.71
CA THR A 392 14.74 -6.38 31.92
C THR A 392 14.60 -5.49 33.16
N ARG A 393 14.11 -6.05 34.27
CA ARG A 393 13.99 -5.34 35.56
C ARG A 393 15.39 -5.06 36.11
N GLY A 394 15.96 -3.87 35.87
CA GLY A 394 17.26 -3.48 36.43
C GLY A 394 17.99 -2.28 35.82
N SER A 395 17.49 -1.66 34.74
CA SER A 395 18.12 -0.48 34.12
C SER A 395 17.90 0.79 34.95
N SER A 396 18.76 1.01 35.96
CA SER A 396 18.65 2.05 36.98
C SER A 396 18.60 3.50 36.47
N GLY A 397 18.96 3.74 35.21
CA GLY A 397 18.96 5.07 34.59
C GLY A 397 17.68 5.43 33.82
N SER A 398 16.85 4.47 33.42
CA SER A 398 15.75 4.73 32.48
C SER A 398 14.41 5.08 33.15
N ARG A 399 14.24 4.76 34.43
CA ARG A 399 12.92 4.85 35.11
C ARG A 399 12.42 6.29 35.27
N GLN A 400 13.32 7.22 35.59
CA GLN A 400 12.97 8.64 35.74
C GLN A 400 12.67 9.30 34.39
N GLU A 401 13.43 8.97 33.35
CA GLU A 401 13.18 9.47 31.99
C GLU A 401 11.87 8.91 31.41
N GLU A 402 11.56 7.65 31.70
CA GLU A 402 10.30 6.99 31.35
C GLU A 402 9.11 7.64 32.04
N GLU A 403 9.19 7.85 33.37
CA GLU A 403 8.13 8.55 34.11
C GLU A 403 7.93 9.98 33.59
N GLN A 404 9.01 10.70 33.25
CA GLN A 404 8.92 12.03 32.62
C GLN A 404 8.26 11.96 31.24
N THR A 405 8.59 10.95 30.44
CA THR A 405 8.03 10.78 29.09
C THR A 405 6.54 10.41 29.15
N ILE A 406 6.16 9.49 30.05
CA ILE A 406 4.77 9.10 30.28
C ILE A 406 3.98 10.30 30.81
N ASN A 407 4.52 11.07 31.74
CA ASN A 407 3.88 12.28 32.25
C ASN A 407 3.71 13.35 31.15
N ARG A 408 4.67 13.47 30.23
CA ARG A 408 4.54 14.34 29.06
C ARG A 408 3.41 13.88 28.14
N LEU A 409 3.37 12.59 27.79
CA LEU A 409 2.32 12.02 26.93
C LEU A 409 0.93 12.17 27.56
N ASN A 410 0.80 11.94 28.87
CA ASN A 410 -0.46 12.17 29.58
C ASN A 410 -0.90 13.65 29.48
N ARG A 411 0.02 14.60 29.67
CA ARG A 411 -0.30 16.03 29.51
C ARG A 411 -0.70 16.40 28.09
N GLU A 412 -0.03 15.82 27.09
CA GLU A 412 -0.37 16.04 25.67
C GLU A 412 -1.75 15.47 25.33
N ARG A 413 -2.06 14.26 25.80
CA ARG A 413 -3.39 13.64 25.72
C ARG A 413 -4.44 14.52 26.38
N ASP A 414 -4.24 14.91 27.63
CA ASP A 414 -5.22 15.71 28.38
C ASP A 414 -5.46 17.07 27.69
N SER A 415 -4.42 17.71 27.16
CA SER A 415 -4.54 18.94 26.37
C SER A 415 -5.27 18.75 25.03
N LEU A 416 -5.12 17.59 24.37
CA LEU A 416 -5.89 17.26 23.17
C LEU A 416 -7.36 17.00 23.49
N LEU A 417 -7.64 16.28 24.57
CA LEU A 417 -9.00 16.01 25.04
C LEU A 417 -9.72 17.29 25.44
N GLU A 418 -9.04 18.20 26.15
CA GLU A 418 -9.60 19.50 26.51
C GLU A 418 -9.91 20.34 25.26
N ARG A 419 -9.00 20.37 24.28
CA ARG A 419 -9.26 21.04 22.99
C ARG A 419 -10.44 20.41 22.23
N LEU A 420 -10.54 19.09 22.19
CA LEU A 420 -11.65 18.37 21.56
C LEU A 420 -12.97 18.71 22.26
N HIS A 421 -12.96 18.76 23.60
CA HIS A 421 -14.13 19.14 24.39
C HIS A 421 -14.58 20.58 24.09
N THR A 422 -13.65 21.54 24.07
CA THR A 422 -13.99 22.93 23.71
C THR A 422 -14.57 23.05 22.30
N GLN A 423 -13.97 22.36 21.32
CA GLN A 423 -14.47 22.35 19.94
C GLN A 423 -15.88 21.77 19.83
N TRP A 424 -16.14 20.68 20.57
CA TRP A 424 -17.45 20.05 20.60
C TRP A 424 -18.48 20.92 21.34
N GLU A 425 -18.11 21.60 22.43
CA GLU A 425 -18.98 22.58 23.09
C GLU A 425 -19.39 23.71 22.15
N ASP A 426 -18.43 24.27 21.39
CA ASP A 426 -18.70 25.33 20.44
C ASP A 426 -19.60 24.85 19.29
N ALA A 427 -19.40 23.63 18.80
CA ALA A 427 -20.24 23.02 17.77
C ALA A 427 -21.67 22.75 18.27
N ILE A 428 -21.82 22.29 19.51
CA ILE A 428 -23.14 22.13 20.14
C ILE A 428 -23.80 23.48 20.37
N ARG A 429 -23.05 24.50 20.82
CA ARG A 429 -23.61 25.85 21.00
C ARG A 429 -24.18 26.40 19.70
N GLU A 430 -23.45 26.26 18.60
CA GLU A 430 -23.92 26.68 17.28
C GLU A 430 -25.12 25.86 16.78
N PHE A 431 -25.16 24.56 17.08
CA PHE A 431 -26.27 23.69 16.67
C PHE A 431 -27.56 23.95 17.47
N ILE A 432 -27.42 24.29 18.75
CA ILE A 432 -28.53 24.51 19.67
C ILE A 432 -29.10 25.93 19.60
N ASP A 433 -28.30 26.91 19.15
CA ASP A 433 -28.71 28.31 19.06
C ASP A 433 -29.92 28.48 18.11
N GLY A 434 -31.06 28.90 18.68
CA GLY A 434 -32.31 29.13 17.95
C GLY A 434 -33.24 27.92 17.79
N GLU A 435 -32.90 26.75 18.35
CA GLU A 435 -33.78 25.57 18.35
C GLU A 435 -34.72 25.55 19.58
N THR A 436 -35.90 24.92 19.43
CA THR A 436 -36.90 24.79 20.51
C THR A 436 -36.87 23.39 21.12
N LEU A 437 -36.92 23.33 22.46
CA LEU A 437 -37.03 22.05 23.18
C LEU A 437 -38.40 21.39 22.93
N THR A 438 -38.40 20.12 22.53
CA THR A 438 -39.63 19.33 22.33
C THR A 438 -40.16 18.71 23.63
N ALA A 439 -39.31 18.54 24.64
CA ALA A 439 -39.69 18.05 25.98
C ALA A 439 -38.87 18.75 27.09
N ASP A 440 -39.22 18.50 28.35
CA ASP A 440 -38.48 19.02 29.50
C ASP A 440 -37.06 18.43 29.54
N LEU A 441 -36.05 19.29 29.62
CA LEU A 441 -34.65 18.88 29.75
C LEU A 441 -34.33 18.63 31.22
N ALA A 442 -34.03 17.38 31.57
CA ALA A 442 -33.60 16.99 32.91
C ALA A 442 -32.07 16.92 33.02
N HIS A 443 -31.54 17.27 34.19
CA HIS A 443 -30.12 17.11 34.47
C HIS A 443 -29.76 15.61 34.57
N PRO A 444 -28.72 15.12 33.86
CA PRO A 444 -28.39 13.69 33.80
C PRO A 444 -28.18 13.03 35.16
N GLU A 445 -27.47 13.69 36.08
CA GLU A 445 -27.18 13.15 37.42
C GLU A 445 -28.23 13.46 38.49
N SER A 446 -28.91 14.61 38.44
CA SER A 446 -29.79 15.08 39.52
C SER A 446 -31.28 14.90 39.23
N GLY A 447 -31.66 14.54 38.00
CA GLY A 447 -33.06 14.37 37.58
C GLY A 447 -33.92 15.63 37.68
N SER A 448 -33.30 16.78 37.97
CA SER A 448 -34.00 18.07 38.10
C SER A 448 -34.25 18.69 36.73
N ILE A 449 -35.43 19.27 36.52
CA ILE A 449 -35.81 19.93 35.26
C ILE A 449 -35.02 21.24 35.15
N VAL A 450 -34.14 21.32 34.16
CA VAL A 450 -33.26 22.48 33.90
C VAL A 450 -33.98 23.49 33.00
N LEU A 451 -34.67 23.00 31.97
CA LEU A 451 -35.47 23.79 31.03
C LEU A 451 -36.77 23.06 30.72
N LYS A 452 -37.87 23.81 30.51
CA LYS A 452 -39.18 23.24 30.20
C LYS A 452 -39.37 23.11 28.70
N GLY A 453 -40.10 22.10 28.25
CA GLY A 453 -40.47 21.92 26.85
C GLY A 453 -41.14 23.17 26.29
N GLY A 454 -40.73 23.58 25.09
CA GLY A 454 -41.21 24.77 24.38
C GLY A 454 -40.40 26.06 24.60
N THR A 455 -39.29 26.03 25.36
CA THR A 455 -38.36 27.18 25.40
C THR A 455 -37.40 27.20 24.21
N GLU A 456 -37.27 28.37 23.59
CA GLU A 456 -36.20 28.68 22.62
C GLU A 456 -34.86 28.84 23.34
N LEU A 457 -33.87 28.10 22.87
CA LEU A 457 -32.52 28.12 23.40
C LEU A 457 -31.81 29.38 22.89
N THR A 458 -31.80 30.42 23.73
CA THR A 458 -31.09 31.69 23.51
C THR A 458 -29.84 31.75 24.39
N ASP A 459 -28.87 32.61 24.05
CA ASP A 459 -27.63 32.85 24.82
C ASP A 459 -27.80 32.95 26.35
N SER A 460 -28.94 33.49 26.82
CA SER A 460 -29.24 33.61 28.26
C SER A 460 -29.58 32.28 28.93
N GLN A 461 -30.16 31.34 28.18
CA GLN A 461 -30.50 29.99 28.62
C GLN A 461 -29.32 29.03 28.46
N MET A 462 -28.44 29.27 27.48
CA MET A 462 -27.18 28.54 27.31
C MET A 462 -26.27 28.66 28.54
N LYS A 463 -26.25 29.83 29.21
CA LYS A 463 -25.55 30.00 30.50
C LYS A 463 -26.07 29.15 31.66
N LYS A 464 -27.31 28.63 31.58
CA LYS A 464 -27.85 27.69 32.57
C LYS A 464 -27.48 26.23 32.27
N LEU A 465 -27.01 25.97 31.05
CA LEU A 465 -26.46 24.69 30.61
C LEU A 465 -24.94 24.63 30.83
N GLU A 466 -24.27 25.76 31.07
CA GLU A 466 -22.87 25.83 31.51
C GLU A 466 -22.70 25.09 32.86
N GLY A 467 -22.15 23.88 32.79
CA GLY A 467 -21.94 22.99 33.95
C GLY A 467 -22.64 21.64 33.86
N ILE A 468 -23.48 21.42 32.84
CA ILE A 468 -24.01 20.09 32.51
C ILE A 468 -23.04 19.44 31.52
N GLN A 469 -22.67 18.18 31.75
CA GLN A 469 -22.02 17.36 30.73
C GLN A 469 -23.03 17.09 29.59
N LEU A 470 -23.09 18.03 28.64
CA LEU A 470 -23.97 17.96 27.47
C LEU A 470 -23.68 16.72 26.59
N ALA A 471 -22.53 16.06 26.79
CA ALA A 471 -22.09 14.87 26.05
C ALA A 471 -22.88 13.63 26.43
N ASP A 472 -23.43 13.63 27.65
CA ASP A 472 -24.19 12.54 28.23
C ASP A 472 -25.66 12.94 28.45
N ALA A 473 -26.04 14.16 28.07
CA ALA A 473 -27.41 14.66 28.18
C ALA A 473 -28.22 14.35 26.90
N GLU A 474 -29.38 13.73 27.06
CA GLU A 474 -30.38 13.63 25.99
C GLU A 474 -31.13 14.97 25.90
N ILE A 475 -30.83 15.76 24.87
CA ILE A 475 -31.49 17.05 24.63
C ILE A 475 -32.65 16.82 23.64
N PRO A 476 -33.91 16.95 24.09
CA PRO A 476 -35.07 16.72 23.23
C PRO A 476 -35.26 17.90 22.28
N LEU A 477 -34.81 17.75 21.03
CA LEU A 477 -34.92 18.73 19.94
C LEU A 477 -35.69 18.11 18.75
N GLU A 478 -36.20 18.93 17.83
CA GLU A 478 -36.81 18.41 16.59
C GLU A 478 -35.82 17.60 15.73
N LYS A 479 -34.52 17.96 15.78
CA LYS A 479 -33.41 17.25 15.12
C LYS A 479 -32.60 16.37 16.09
N GLU A 480 -33.28 15.59 16.92
CA GLU A 480 -32.63 14.71 17.90
C GLU A 480 -31.63 13.72 17.27
N GLY A 481 -31.89 13.26 16.05
CA GLY A 481 -31.02 12.34 15.31
C GLY A 481 -29.62 12.90 15.03
N ASP A 482 -29.54 14.17 14.67
CA ASP A 482 -28.28 14.84 14.33
C ASP A 482 -27.44 15.11 15.59
N LEU A 483 -28.08 15.50 16.70
CA LEU A 483 -27.42 15.66 17.99
C LEU A 483 -26.86 14.33 18.53
N ARG A 484 -27.64 13.24 18.42
CA ARG A 484 -27.18 11.89 18.77
C ARG A 484 -25.98 11.45 17.94
N ARG A 485 -25.96 11.81 16.64
CA ARG A 485 -24.83 11.52 15.75
C ARG A 485 -23.58 12.31 16.17
N LEU A 486 -23.72 13.59 16.49
CA LEU A 486 -22.63 14.46 16.95
C LEU A 486 -22.01 13.95 18.27
N ASN A 487 -22.84 13.59 19.24
CA ASN A 487 -22.36 13.01 20.50
C ASN A 487 -21.65 11.67 20.28
N ARG A 488 -22.17 10.81 19.41
CA ARG A 488 -21.51 9.53 19.07
C ARG A 488 -20.12 9.77 18.46
N GLN A 489 -19.99 10.74 17.57
CA GLN A 489 -18.70 11.10 16.97
C GLN A 489 -17.71 11.62 17.99
N PHE A 490 -18.14 12.49 18.91
CA PHE A 490 -17.29 12.98 20.00
C PHE A 490 -16.77 11.84 20.87
N HIS A 491 -17.66 10.93 21.31
CA HIS A 491 -17.28 9.77 22.11
C HIS A 491 -16.32 8.85 21.36
N HIS A 492 -16.58 8.56 20.08
CA HIS A 492 -15.68 7.76 19.25
C HIS A 492 -14.30 8.40 19.13
N ARG A 493 -14.23 9.71 18.83
CA ARG A 493 -12.96 10.42 18.70
C ARG A 493 -12.19 10.51 20.01
N ARG A 494 -12.89 10.67 21.13
CA ARG A 494 -12.30 10.62 22.48
C ARG A 494 -11.67 9.26 22.74
N GLU A 495 -12.39 8.20 22.46
CA GLU A 495 -11.91 6.82 22.64
C GLU A 495 -10.71 6.52 21.74
N GLU A 496 -10.71 6.97 20.49
CA GLU A 496 -9.54 6.84 19.60
C GLU A 496 -8.28 7.51 20.18
N ILE A 497 -8.41 8.72 20.71
CA ILE A 497 -7.29 9.46 21.33
C ILE A 497 -6.79 8.69 22.55
N ASP A 498 -7.67 8.28 23.44
CA ASP A 498 -7.30 7.52 24.65
C ASP A 498 -6.59 6.22 24.28
N GLN A 499 -7.15 5.43 23.35
CA GLN A 499 -6.56 4.18 22.89
C GLN A 499 -5.17 4.37 22.26
N GLU A 500 -4.95 5.43 21.49
CA GLU A 500 -3.66 5.72 20.87
C GLU A 500 -2.60 6.06 21.91
N TYR A 501 -2.92 6.92 22.88
CA TYR A 501 -1.99 7.27 23.95
C TYR A 501 -1.74 6.11 24.90
N ASP A 502 -2.77 5.32 25.23
CA ASP A 502 -2.61 4.11 26.04
C ASP A 502 -1.67 3.10 25.35
N LYS A 503 -1.81 2.89 24.03
CA LYS A 503 -0.87 2.07 23.26
C LYS A 503 0.56 2.59 23.33
N GLN A 504 0.77 3.90 23.21
CA GLN A 504 2.11 4.50 23.31
C GLN A 504 2.69 4.36 24.72
N ILE A 505 1.88 4.55 25.75
CA ILE A 505 2.28 4.38 27.15
C ILE A 505 2.61 2.91 27.45
N ASP A 506 1.80 1.97 26.98
CA ASP A 506 2.04 0.54 27.15
C ASP A 506 3.26 0.07 26.38
N TYR A 507 3.51 0.64 25.20
CA TYR A 507 4.75 0.43 24.46
C TYR A 507 5.97 0.88 25.26
N ILE A 508 5.92 2.06 25.88
CA ILE A 508 6.99 2.56 26.76
C ILE A 508 7.16 1.65 27.99
N LYS A 509 6.08 1.17 28.61
CA LYS A 509 6.15 0.32 29.82
C LYS A 509 6.69 -1.08 29.53
N THR A 510 6.20 -1.71 28.46
CA THR A 510 6.44 -3.13 28.17
C THR A 510 7.71 -3.33 27.35
N GLY A 511 8.10 -2.33 26.55
CA GLY A 511 9.12 -2.47 25.53
C GLY A 511 8.67 -3.41 24.40
N ASP A 512 9.62 -3.84 23.58
CA ASP A 512 9.31 -4.69 22.45
C ASP A 512 9.08 -6.15 22.88
N ASN A 513 8.00 -6.76 22.38
CA ASN A 513 7.73 -8.16 22.59
C ASN A 513 8.69 -9.03 21.75
N LEU A 514 9.81 -9.43 22.36
CA LEU A 514 10.82 -10.27 21.72
C LEU A 514 10.58 -11.78 21.99
N PRO A 515 11.14 -12.68 21.16
CA PRO A 515 11.13 -14.12 21.44
C PRO A 515 11.87 -14.44 22.75
N PRO A 516 11.44 -15.47 23.51
CA PRO A 516 12.03 -15.79 24.81
C PRO A 516 13.55 -16.02 24.70
N GLY A 517 14.31 -15.43 25.63
CA GLY A 517 15.77 -15.45 25.64
C GLY A 517 16.45 -14.42 24.72
N VAL A 518 15.71 -13.65 23.90
CA VAL A 518 16.26 -12.52 23.14
C VAL A 518 16.20 -11.25 23.98
N ILE A 519 17.35 -10.63 24.21
CA ILE A 519 17.51 -9.38 24.98
C ILE A 519 17.35 -8.18 24.06
N LYS A 520 18.02 -8.20 22.90
CA LYS A 520 18.01 -7.09 21.93
C LYS A 520 17.96 -7.66 20.52
N MET A 521 17.22 -7.04 19.63
CA MET A 521 17.15 -7.39 18.20
C MET A 521 17.42 -6.15 17.38
N VAL A 522 18.33 -6.24 16.40
CA VAL A 522 18.61 -5.13 15.48
C VAL A 522 18.27 -5.60 14.08
N LYS A 523 17.46 -4.79 13.39
CA LYS A 523 17.13 -4.95 11.98
C LYS A 523 17.78 -3.82 11.20
N VAL A 524 18.53 -4.16 10.16
CA VAL A 524 19.18 -3.23 9.26
C VAL A 524 18.54 -3.39 7.89
N TYR A 525 18.03 -2.29 7.33
CA TYR A 525 17.43 -2.26 6.00
C TYR A 525 18.45 -1.71 5.00
N ILE A 526 18.78 -2.51 3.99
CA ILE A 526 19.77 -2.16 2.97
C ILE A 526 19.05 -2.03 1.63
N ALA A 527 19.08 -0.82 1.06
CA ALA A 527 18.61 -0.61 -0.30
C ALA A 527 19.70 -0.96 -1.31
N LYS A 528 19.34 -1.84 -2.25
CA LYS A 528 20.15 -2.24 -3.39
C LYS A 528 19.50 -1.73 -4.66
N THR A 529 20.27 -1.06 -5.49
CA THR A 529 19.85 -0.70 -6.85
C THR A 529 20.23 -1.83 -7.78
N LYS A 530 19.24 -2.45 -8.43
CA LYS A 530 19.46 -3.46 -9.47
C LYS A 530 19.23 -2.83 -10.83
N LYS A 531 20.29 -2.82 -11.64
CA LYS A 531 20.22 -2.42 -13.05
C LYS A 531 19.96 -3.65 -13.89
N LEU A 532 19.36 -3.44 -15.05
CA LEU A 532 19.20 -4.48 -16.06
C LEU A 532 20.55 -5.08 -16.43
N SER A 533 20.60 -6.41 -16.50
CA SER A 533 21.81 -7.18 -16.74
C SER A 533 21.51 -8.42 -17.58
N VAL A 534 22.56 -8.98 -18.19
CA VAL A 534 22.46 -10.23 -18.94
C VAL A 534 21.99 -11.36 -18.00
N GLY A 535 21.01 -12.13 -18.45
CA GLY A 535 20.34 -13.16 -17.66
C GLY A 535 19.05 -12.71 -17.00
N ASP A 536 18.76 -11.41 -16.97
CA ASP A 536 17.47 -10.92 -16.47
C ASP A 536 16.34 -11.32 -17.42
N LYS A 537 15.19 -11.67 -16.83
CA LYS A 537 13.98 -12.04 -17.57
C LYS A 537 13.11 -10.82 -17.80
N MET A 538 12.69 -10.63 -19.04
CA MET A 538 11.72 -9.60 -19.44
C MET A 538 10.50 -10.26 -20.08
N ALA A 539 9.36 -9.57 -20.04
CA ALA A 539 8.14 -10.05 -20.66
C ALA A 539 7.25 -8.88 -21.10
N GLY A 540 6.47 -9.10 -22.16
CA GLY A 540 5.35 -8.25 -22.54
C GLY A 540 4.03 -8.76 -21.98
N ARG A 541 2.95 -7.99 -22.21
CA ARG A 541 1.59 -8.34 -21.74
C ARG A 541 0.96 -9.50 -22.52
N HIS A 542 1.48 -9.82 -23.70
CA HIS A 542 0.96 -10.85 -24.61
C HIS A 542 1.59 -12.24 -24.37
N GLY A 543 2.18 -12.46 -23.19
CA GLY A 543 2.81 -13.73 -22.84
C GLY A 543 4.14 -14.01 -23.57
N ASN A 544 4.65 -13.05 -24.34
CA ASN A 544 6.00 -13.07 -24.87
C ASN A 544 6.99 -12.84 -23.71
N LYS A 545 7.85 -13.83 -23.46
CA LYS A 545 8.89 -13.78 -22.43
C LYS A 545 10.24 -13.95 -23.10
N GLY A 546 11.27 -13.43 -22.46
CA GLY A 546 12.62 -13.66 -22.92
C GLY A 546 13.66 -13.33 -21.88
N VAL A 547 14.88 -13.76 -22.15
CA VAL A 547 16.04 -13.52 -21.29
C VAL A 547 17.00 -12.60 -22.03
N VAL A 548 17.48 -11.56 -21.34
CA VAL A 548 18.49 -10.66 -21.91
C VAL A 548 19.76 -11.46 -22.18
N SER A 549 20.10 -11.66 -23.45
CA SER A 549 21.27 -12.44 -23.86
C SER A 549 22.51 -11.56 -23.97
N ARG A 550 22.35 -10.33 -24.47
CA ARG A 550 23.45 -9.39 -24.68
C ARG A 550 22.97 -7.95 -24.62
N VAL A 551 23.87 -7.10 -24.14
CA VAL A 551 23.77 -5.65 -24.21
C VAL A 551 24.67 -5.19 -25.35
N LEU A 552 24.11 -4.52 -26.35
CA LEU A 552 24.85 -4.01 -27.51
C LEU A 552 25.16 -2.51 -27.35
N PRO A 553 26.35 -2.05 -27.79
CA PRO A 553 26.64 -0.63 -27.93
C PRO A 553 25.59 0.08 -28.78
N MET A 554 25.37 1.37 -28.54
CA MET A 554 24.32 2.13 -29.23
C MET A 554 24.56 2.23 -30.74
N GLU A 555 25.83 2.29 -31.15
CA GLU A 555 26.29 2.35 -32.54
C GLU A 555 26.04 1.05 -33.32
N ASP A 556 25.95 -0.08 -32.62
CA ASP A 556 25.69 -1.39 -33.21
C ASP A 556 24.19 -1.71 -33.30
N MET A 557 23.33 -0.88 -32.69
CA MET A 557 21.88 -1.09 -32.73
C MET A 557 21.29 -0.64 -34.08
N PRO A 558 20.25 -1.32 -34.57
CA PRO A 558 19.40 -0.77 -35.62
C PRO A 558 18.90 0.63 -35.22
N HIS A 559 18.78 1.52 -36.18
CA HIS A 559 18.31 2.89 -35.95
C HIS A 559 17.20 3.28 -36.91
N LEU A 560 16.38 4.23 -36.48
CA LEU A 560 15.38 4.90 -37.29
C LEU A 560 16.06 5.85 -38.29
N GLU A 561 15.30 6.35 -39.27
CA GLU A 561 15.81 7.24 -40.32
C GLU A 561 16.46 8.53 -39.77
N ASP A 562 16.01 8.99 -38.61
CA ASP A 562 16.56 10.15 -37.90
C ASP A 562 17.85 9.86 -37.11
N GLY A 563 18.33 8.61 -37.12
CA GLY A 563 19.50 8.14 -36.39
C GLY A 563 19.23 7.67 -34.96
N THR A 564 17.97 7.68 -34.50
CA THR A 564 17.62 7.19 -33.15
C THR A 564 17.78 5.67 -33.08
N PRO A 565 18.64 5.12 -32.20
CA PRO A 565 18.77 3.67 -32.06
C PRO A 565 17.55 3.06 -31.37
N VAL A 566 17.21 1.85 -31.78
CA VAL A 566 16.18 1.00 -31.17
C VAL A 566 16.63 0.56 -29.77
N ASP A 567 15.68 0.38 -28.85
CA ASP A 567 15.98 0.00 -27.47
C ASP A 567 16.11 -1.52 -27.30
N ILE A 568 15.23 -2.29 -27.96
CA ILE A 568 15.16 -3.75 -27.87
C ILE A 568 14.99 -4.38 -29.26
N VAL A 569 15.70 -5.48 -29.52
CA VAL A 569 15.48 -6.30 -30.71
C VAL A 569 14.91 -7.66 -30.30
N LEU A 570 13.74 -8.01 -30.84
CA LEU A 570 13.04 -9.27 -30.62
C LEU A 570 13.04 -10.13 -31.88
N ASN A 571 12.97 -11.45 -31.67
CA ASN A 571 12.91 -12.41 -32.76
C ASN A 571 11.51 -12.42 -33.40
N PRO A 572 11.37 -12.17 -34.72
CA PRO A 572 10.06 -12.21 -35.38
C PRO A 572 9.47 -13.63 -35.42
N LEU A 573 10.30 -14.68 -35.32
CA LEU A 573 9.85 -16.07 -35.39
C LEU A 573 9.05 -16.50 -34.15
N GLY A 574 9.15 -15.77 -33.04
CA GLY A 574 8.40 -16.06 -31.81
C GLY A 574 6.94 -15.56 -31.83
N VAL A 575 6.53 -14.83 -32.87
CA VAL A 575 5.16 -14.29 -33.01
C VAL A 575 4.21 -15.25 -33.73
N PRO A 576 4.56 -15.87 -34.88
CA PRO A 576 3.64 -16.78 -35.59
C PRO A 576 3.55 -18.19 -34.98
N SER A 577 4.46 -18.55 -34.05
CA SER A 577 4.53 -19.87 -33.42
C SER A 577 3.75 -19.95 -32.11
#